data_AF-A0A8J7CM72-F1
#
_entry.id   AF-A0A8J7CM72-F1
#
_cell.length_a   1.000
_cell.length_b   1.000
_cell.length_c   1.000
_cell.angle_alpha   90.00
_cell.angle_beta   90.00
_cell.angle_gamma   90.00
#
_symmetry.space_group_name_H-M   'P 1'
#
loop_
_entity.id
_entity.type
_entity.pdbx_description
1 polymer ?
#
loop_
_entity_poly.entity_id
_entity_poly.type
_entity_poly.pdbx_seq_one_letter_code
_entity_poly.pdbx_strand_id
1 'polypeptide(L)' 'MDRRLRHAAQLYCFFIFGVFLVVAPWSLIWDHMVVSISPSGLAGVLRTGWVRGAASGLGVLDLLLALQQVGLLAPRIREG' A
#
# COMPACT_ATOMS: atom_id res chain seq x y z
N MET A 1 -0.95 17.94 19.07
CA MET A 1 -0.94 17.38 17.70
C MET A 1 -2.37 17.34 17.18
N ASP A 2 -2.69 18.24 16.25
CA ASP A 2 -4.07 18.48 15.81
C ASP A 2 -4.68 17.25 15.16
N ARG A 3 -5.97 17.03 15.42
CA ARG A 3 -6.72 15.87 14.92
C ARG A 3 -6.70 15.81 13.38
N ARG A 4 -6.75 16.98 12.73
CA ARG A 4 -6.63 17.12 11.26
C ARG A 4 -5.26 16.70 10.73
N LEU A 5 -4.18 17.07 11.42
CA LEU A 5 -2.82 16.72 11.03
C LEU A 5 -2.60 15.21 11.09
N ARG A 6 -3.15 14.54 12.11
CA ARG A 6 -3.14 13.08 12.23
C ARG A 6 -3.86 12.39 11.07
N HIS A 7 -5.06 12.84 10.73
CA HIS A 7 -5.82 12.28 9.62
C HIS A 7 -5.10 12.48 8.27
N ALA A 8 -4.53 13.66 8.03
CA ALA A 8 -3.76 13.93 6.81
C ALA A 8 -2.51 13.05 6.70
N ALA A 9 -1.75 12.91 7.79
CA ALA A 9 -0.58 12.03 7.83
C ALA A 9 -0.94 10.56 7.62
N GLN A 10 -2.04 10.11 8.22
CA GLN A 10 -2.54 8.75 8.08
C GLN A 10 -2.94 8.47 6.62
N LEU A 11 -3.66 9.39 6.00
CA LEU A 11 -4.09 9.29 4.59
C LEU A 11 -2.90 9.24 3.63
N TYR A 12 -1.88 10.08 3.86
CA TYR A 12 -0.64 10.10 3.09
C TYR A 12 0.13 8.79 3.21
N CYS A 13 0.28 8.25 4.43
CA CYS A 13 0.93 6.97 4.67
C CYS A 13 0.18 5.84 3.96
N PHE A 14 -1.13 5.70 4.16
CA PHE A 14 -1.93 4.63 3.54
C PHE A 14 -1.92 4.72 2.02
N PHE A 15 -1.97 5.93 1.45
CA PHE A 15 -1.91 6.10 0.01
C PHE A 15 -0.56 5.67 -0.57
N ILE A 16 0.55 6.15 0.01
CA ILE A 16 1.90 5.79 -0.48
C ILE A 16 2.19 4.32 -0.28
N PHE A 17 1.87 3.77 0.89
CA PHE A 17 2.03 2.34 1.14
C PHE A 17 1.14 1.53 0.19
N GLY A 18 -0.12 1.92 -0.01
CA GLY A 18 -1.02 1.22 -0.93
C GLY A 18 -0.49 1.19 -2.36
N VAL A 19 -0.06 2.33 -2.90
CA VAL A 19 0.57 2.39 -4.24
C VAL A 19 1.84 1.56 -4.28
N PHE A 20 2.69 1.65 -3.25
CA PHE A 20 3.92 0.87 -3.17
C PHE A 20 3.62 -0.64 -3.16
N LEU A 21 2.68 -1.10 -2.35
CA LEU A 21 2.27 -2.51 -2.26
C LEU A 21 1.60 -3.02 -3.54
N VAL A 22 0.92 -2.15 -4.30
CA VAL A 22 0.40 -2.51 -5.62
C VAL A 22 1.53 -2.64 -6.64
N VAL A 23 2.48 -1.71 -6.69
CA VAL A 23 3.49 -1.63 -7.77
C VAL A 23 4.74 -2.45 -7.49
N ALA A 24 5.24 -2.43 -6.24
CA ALA A 24 6.45 -3.12 -5.84
C ALA A 24 6.49 -4.59 -6.26
N PRO A 25 5.46 -5.43 -6.00
CA PRO A 25 5.52 -6.84 -6.38
C PRO A 25 5.67 -7.06 -7.88
N TRP A 26 5.25 -6.14 -8.75
CA TRP A 26 5.38 -6.27 -10.21
C TRP A 26 6.66 -5.65 -10.76
N SER A 27 7.48 -5.02 -9.90
CA SER A 27 8.74 -4.43 -10.30
C SER A 27 9.87 -5.46 -10.35
N LEU A 28 10.88 -5.20 -11.19
CA LEU A 28 12.13 -5.97 -11.21
C LEU A 28 12.88 -5.89 -9.87
N ILE A 29 12.69 -4.80 -9.12
CA ILE A 29 13.27 -4.61 -7.78
C ILE A 29 12.80 -5.70 -6.81
N TRP A 30 11.54 -6.13 -6.91
CA TRP A 30 10.99 -7.20 -6.06
C TRP A 30 11.69 -8.52 -6.32
N ASP A 31 11.90 -8.86 -7.60
CA ASP A 31 12.60 -10.10 -7.97
C ASP A 31 14.06 -10.11 -7.49
N HIS A 32 14.74 -8.95 -7.49
CA HIS A 32 16.09 -8.83 -6.93
C HIS A 32 16.10 -8.92 -5.39
N MET A 33 15.18 -8.23 -4.71
CA MET A 33 15.10 -8.21 -3.25
C MET A 33 14.68 -9.57 -2.68
N VAL A 34 13.69 -10.23 -3.29
CA VAL A 34 13.21 -11.54 -2.84
C VAL A 34 14.32 -12.59 -2.93
N VAL A 35 15.16 -12.55 -3.98
CA VAL A 35 16.31 -13.44 -4.12
C VAL A 35 17.41 -13.13 -3.12
N SER A 36 17.67 -11.85 -2.89
CA SER A 36 18.80 -11.42 -2.07
C SER A 36 18.54 -11.50 -0.57
N ILE A 37 17.28 -11.40 -0.14
CA ILE A 37 16.89 -11.31 1.28
C ILE A 37 16.31 -12.64 1.79
N SER A 38 15.67 -13.44 0.92
CA SER A 38 15.00 -14.66 1.36
C SER A 38 15.96 -15.86 1.36
N PRO A 39 15.89 -16.75 2.37
CA PRO A 39 16.47 -18.08 2.28
C PRO A 39 16.00 -18.76 0.97
N SER A 40 16.90 -19.49 0.30
CA SER A 40 16.70 -20.03 -1.05
C SER A 40 15.39 -20.81 -1.28
N GLY A 41 14.80 -21.40 -0.24
CA GLY A 41 13.50 -22.07 -0.30
C GLY A 41 12.28 -21.14 -0.30
N LEU A 42 12.36 -19.97 0.35
CA LEU A 42 11.27 -18.98 0.43
C LEU A 42 11.21 -18.11 -0.83
N ALA A 43 12.34 -17.88 -1.49
CA ALA A 43 12.39 -17.08 -2.72
C ALA A 43 11.47 -17.64 -3.83
N GLY A 44 11.34 -18.97 -3.92
CA GLY A 44 10.42 -19.61 -4.86
C GLY A 44 8.95 -19.31 -4.56
N VAL A 45 8.56 -19.33 -3.28
CA VAL A 45 7.19 -19.03 -2.84
C VAL A 45 6.86 -17.54 -3.01
N LEU A 46 7.77 -16.64 -2.64
CA LEU A 46 7.57 -15.19 -2.77
C LEU A 46 7.53 -14.71 -4.24
N ARG A 47 8.08 -15.49 -5.17
CA ARG A 47 7.98 -15.24 -6.62
C ARG A 47 6.69 -15.75 -7.24
N THR A 48 5.90 -16.56 -6.53
CA THR A 48 4.62 -17.04 -7.07
C THR A 48 3.66 -15.88 -7.32
N GLY A 49 2.88 -15.98 -8.41
CA GLY A 49 1.86 -14.98 -8.74
C GLY A 49 0.82 -14.78 -7.63
N TRP A 50 0.64 -15.79 -6.77
CA TRP A 50 -0.28 -15.72 -5.63
C TRP A 50 0.20 -14.74 -4.55
N VAL A 51 1.48 -14.76 -4.19
CA VAL A 51 2.05 -13.81 -3.22
C VAL A 51 2.07 -12.39 -3.79
N ARG A 52 2.40 -12.24 -5.07
CA ARG A 52 2.34 -10.93 -5.76
C ARG A 52 0.90 -10.39 -5.75
N GLY A 53 -0.08 -11.24 -6.04
CA GLY A 53 -1.50 -10.90 -5.98
C GLY A 53 -2.00 -10.56 -4.58
N ALA A 54 -1.57 -11.29 -3.55
CA ALA A 54 -1.91 -11.00 -2.16
C ALA A 54 -1.33 -9.65 -1.69
N ALA A 55 -0.08 -9.36 -2.04
CA ALA A 55 0.56 -8.08 -1.76
C ALA A 55 -0.15 -6.92 -2.47
N SER A 56 -0.48 -7.07 -3.75
CA SER A 56 -1.25 -6.05 -4.47
C SER A 56 -2.67 -5.91 -3.93
N GLY A 57 -3.32 -7.00 -3.50
CA GLY A 57 -4.63 -6.97 -2.85
C GLY A 57 -4.63 -6.17 -1.56
N LEU A 58 -3.59 -6.35 -0.72
CA LEU A 58 -3.39 -5.50 0.46
C LEU A 58 -3.21 -4.02 0.07
N GLY A 59 -2.37 -3.73 -0.93
CA GLY A 59 -2.20 -2.36 -1.40
C GLY A 59 -3.49 -1.71 -1.93
N VAL A 60 -4.36 -2.48 -2.59
CA VAL A 60 -5.70 -2.03 -3.01
C VAL A 60 -6.58 -1.73 -1.79
N LEU A 61 -6.54 -2.53 -0.73
CA LEU A 61 -7.28 -2.25 0.52
C LEU A 61 -6.79 -0.96 1.18
N ASP A 62 -5.47 -0.72 1.22
CA ASP A 62 -4.90 0.52 1.73
C ASP A 62 -5.35 1.74 0.91
N LEU A 63 -5.39 1.62 -0.43
CA LEU A 63 -5.93 2.64 -1.33
C LEU A 63 -7.42 2.89 -1.10
N LEU A 64 -8.22 1.84 -0.89
CA LEU A 64 -9.65 1.97 -0.59
C LEU A 64 -9.88 2.69 0.75
N LEU A 65 -9.10 2.39 1.78
CA LEU A 65 -9.16 3.09 3.07
C LEU A 65 -8.78 4.56 2.94
N ALA A 66 -7.75 4.88 2.15
CA ALA A 66 -7.38 6.26 1.85
C ALA A 66 -8.51 6.99 1.11
N LEU A 67 -9.12 6.37 0.10
CA LEU A 67 -10.26 6.93 -0.64
C LEU A 67 -11.48 7.16 0.25
N GLN A 68 -11.81 6.24 1.15
CA GLN A 68 -12.89 6.42 2.11
C GLN A 68 -12.64 7.61 3.04
N GLN A 69 -11.40 7.79 3.52
CA GLN A 69 -11.06 8.96 4.33
C GLN A 69 -11.17 10.27 3.54
N VAL A 70 -10.79 10.29 2.25
CA VAL A 70 -10.99 11.47 1.39
C VAL A 70 -12.49 11.74 1.20
N GLY A 71 -13.29 10.73 0.86
CA GLY A 71 -14.73 10.87 0.66
C GLY A 71 -15.48 11.31 1.91
N LEU A 72 -15.03 10.89 3.09
CA LEU A 72 -15.57 11.32 4.39
C LEU A 72 -15.12 12.74 4.79
N LEU A 73 -13.93 13.18 4.36
CA LEU A 73 -13.46 14.56 4.60
C LEU A 73 -13.99 15.57 3.56
N ALA A 74 -14.26 15.13 2.33
CA ALA A 74 -14.69 15.97 1.21
C ALA A 74 -15.93 16.84 1.49
N PRO A 75 -17.03 16.36 2.11
CA PRO A 75 -18.18 17.21 2.40
C PRO A 75 -17.88 18.29 3.45
N ARG A 76 -16.90 18.08 4.34
CA ARG A 76 -16.56 19.01 5.41
C ARG A 76 -15.71 20.21 4.98
N ILE A 77 -15.15 20.19 3.78
CA ILE A 77 -14.34 21.30 3.22
C ILE A 77 -15.20 22.24 2.38
N ARG A 78 -16.38 21.81 1.92
CA ARG A 78 -17.25 22.60 1.04
C ARG A 78 -18.14 23.61 1.79
N GLU A 79 -18.18 23.56 3.12
CA GLU A 79 -19.04 24.42 3.97
C GLU A 79 -18.27 25.47 4.79
N GLY A 80 -16.97 25.68 4.53
CA GLY A 80 -16.16 26.72 5.18
C GLY A 80 -15.48 27.61 4.15
#